data_AF-N1S4D9-F1
#
_entry.id   AF-N1S4D9-F1
#
_cell.length_a   1.000
_cell.length_b   1.000
_cell.length_c   1.000
_cell.angle_alpha   90.00
_cell.angle_beta   90.00
_cell.angle_gamma   90.00
#
_symmetry.space_group_name_H-M   'P 1'
#
loop_
_entity.id
_entity.type
_entity.pdbx_description
1 polymer ?
#
loop_
_entity_poly.entity_id
_entity_poly.type
_entity_poly.pdbx_seq_one_letter_code
_entity_poly.pdbx_strand_id
1 'polypeptide(L)'
;MGRGAIELKELRDFIKVELGAGEKKTCSVRLTLEAFAYFDTSANNWTVDAGDYKVLLGSSSRDIKESVDMCIETKASWLEYPKLK
;
A
#
# COMPACT_ATOMS: atom_id res chain seq x y z
N MET A 1 -24.21 14.68 11.52
CA MET A 1 -23.11 15.18 10.67
C MET A 1 -22.23 14.00 10.29
N GLY A 2 -22.49 13.39 9.13
CA GLY A 2 -21.69 12.27 8.64
C GLY A 2 -20.32 12.79 8.23
N ARG A 3 -19.26 12.27 8.86
CA ARG A 3 -17.92 12.38 8.29
C ARG A 3 -17.96 11.60 6.98
N GLY A 4 -17.86 12.33 5.87
CA GLY A 4 -17.74 11.75 4.53
C GLY A 4 -16.66 10.68 4.55
N ALA A 5 -16.93 9.56 3.88
CA ALA A 5 -16.08 8.38 3.88
C ALA A 5 -14.62 8.78 3.69
N ILE A 6 -13.81 8.50 4.71
CA ILE A 6 -12.36 8.43 4.59
C ILE A 6 -12.12 7.39 3.48
N GLU A 7 -11.29 7.68 2.49
CA GLU A 7 -10.94 6.67 1.48
C GLU A 7 -10.40 5.43 2.19
N LEU A 8 -11.18 4.34 2.18
CA LEU A 8 -10.96 3.18 3.06
C LEU A 8 -9.74 2.34 2.66
N LYS A 9 -9.23 2.50 1.43
CA LYS A 9 -8.11 1.75 0.84
C LYS A 9 -7.77 2.25 -0.56
N GLU A 10 -6.51 2.09 -0.95
CA GLU A 10 -5.97 2.46 -2.27
C GLU A 10 -5.24 1.27 -2.90
N LEU A 11 -5.33 1.11 -4.22
CA LEU A 11 -4.58 0.09 -4.94
C LEU A 11 -3.13 0.53 -5.10
N ARG A 12 -2.19 -0.23 -4.54
CA ARG A 12 -0.75 0.07 -4.64
C ARG A 12 -0.01 -0.75 -5.68
N ASP A 13 -0.44 -1.99 -5.92
CA ASP A 13 0.11 -2.84 -6.97
C ASP A 13 -0.91 -3.91 -7.40
N PHE A 14 -0.76 -4.46 -8.61
CA PHE A 14 -1.55 -5.59 -9.09
C PHE A 14 -0.75 -6.45 -10.07
N ILE A 15 -1.01 -7.76 -10.07
CA ILE A 15 -0.40 -8.71 -11.00
C ILE A 15 -1.50 -9.40 -11.77
N LYS A 16 -1.42 -9.36 -13.11
CA LYS A 16 -2.26 -10.17 -13.99
C LYS A 16 -1.57 -11.51 -14.23
N VAL A 17 -2.28 -12.61 -14.00
CA VAL A 17 -1.74 -13.95 -14.11
C VAL A 17 -2.63 -14.78 -15.02
N GLU A 18 -2.03 -15.42 -16.03
CA GLU A 18 -2.72 -16.43 -16.83
C GLU A 18 -2.52 -17.80 -16.19
N LEU A 19 -3.58 -18.59 -16.09
CA LEU A 19 -3.59 -19.93 -15.52
C LEU A 19 -4.34 -20.89 -16.45
N GLY A 20 -3.75 -22.05 -16.72
CA GLY A 20 -4.43 -23.19 -17.31
C GLY A 20 -5.39 -23.87 -16.33
N ALA A 21 -6.22 -24.79 -16.84
CA ALA A 21 -7.12 -25.57 -16.00
C ALA A 21 -6.34 -26.38 -14.96
N GLY A 22 -6.61 -26.14 -13.67
CA GLY A 22 -5.94 -26.80 -12.55
C GLY A 22 -4.55 -26.26 -12.22
N GLU A 23 -4.03 -25.28 -12.96
CA GLU A 23 -2.73 -24.67 -12.70
C GLU A 23 -2.78 -23.77 -11.45
N LYS A 24 -1.69 -23.78 -10.68
CA LYS A 24 -1.46 -22.86 -9.57
C LYS A 24 -0.14 -22.14 -9.79
N LYS A 25 -0.13 -20.83 -9.59
CA LYS A 25 1.08 -20.00 -9.60
C LYS A 25 1.21 -19.25 -8.29
N THR A 26 2.45 -19.13 -7.83
CA THR A 26 2.81 -18.22 -6.73
C THR A 26 3.20 -16.89 -7.33
N CYS A 27 2.68 -15.80 -6.78
CA CYS A 27 2.99 -14.43 -7.22
C CYS A 27 3.52 -13.64 -6.03
N SER A 28 4.47 -12.75 -6.30
CA SER A 28 5.11 -11.92 -5.28
C SER A 28 4.94 -10.46 -5.63
N VAL A 29 4.37 -9.69 -4.71
CA VAL A 29 4.27 -8.23 -4.78
C VAL A 29 5.30 -7.66 -3.82
N ARG A 30 6.07 -6.66 -4.26
CA ARG A 30 7.06 -5.98 -3.43
C ARG A 30 6.59 -4.55 -3.18
N LEU A 31 6.26 -4.24 -1.93
CA LEU A 31 5.94 -2.88 -1.50
C LEU A 31 7.19 -2.25 -0.89
N THR A 32 7.64 -1.12 -1.46
CA THR A 32 8.63 -0.23 -0.84
C THR A 32 7.92 0.86 -0.04
N LEU A 33 8.65 1.68 0.72
CA LEU A 33 8.06 2.79 1.47
C LEU A 33 7.24 3.75 0.59
N GLU A 34 7.60 3.87 -0.69
CA GLU A 34 6.85 4.67 -1.68
C GLU A 34 5.40 4.20 -1.86
N ALA A 35 5.12 2.91 -1.63
CA ALA A 35 3.76 2.38 -1.66
C ALA A 35 2.87 2.94 -0.53
N PHE A 36 3.46 3.57 0.49
CA PHE A 36 2.77 4.18 1.63
C PHE A 36 2.84 5.71 1.60
N ALA A 37 3.49 6.29 0.59
CA ALA A 37 3.65 7.72 0.48
C ALA A 37 2.35 8.40 0.01
N TYR A 38 2.14 9.59 0.53
CA TYR A 38 1.15 10.56 0.08
C TYR A 38 1.81 11.92 -0.11
N PHE A 39 1.20 12.80 -0.90
CA PHE A 39 1.71 14.14 -1.09
C PHE A 39 1.17 15.07 0.00
N ASP A 40 2.07 15.57 0.87
CA ASP A 40 1.74 16.56 1.88
C ASP A 40 1.84 17.96 1.26
N THR A 41 0.68 18.60 1.08
CA THR A 41 0.58 19.94 0.48
C THR A 41 1.16 21.04 1.38
N SER A 42 1.21 20.84 2.70
CA SER A 42 1.79 21.79 3.64
C SER A 42 3.30 21.76 3.60
N ALA A 43 3.89 20.57 3.43
CA ALA A 43 5.32 20.37 3.27
C ALA A 43 5.78 20.49 1.80
N ASN A 44 4.84 20.55 0.85
CA ASN A 44 5.06 20.49 -0.59
C ASN A 44 5.98 19.30 -0.98
N ASN A 45 5.75 18.14 -0.37
CA ASN A 45 6.67 17.00 -0.45
C ASN A 45 5.95 15.66 -0.27
N TRP A 46 6.53 14.59 -0.83
CA TRP A 46 6.06 13.22 -0.58
C TRP A 46 6.50 12.74 0.81
N THR A 47 5.53 12.24 1.56
CA THR A 47 5.69 11.86 2.96
C THR A 47 5.04 10.50 3.22
N VAL A 48 5.68 9.70 4.06
CA VAL A 48 5.17 8.46 4.64
C VAL A 48 5.08 8.69 6.15
N ASP A 49 3.89 8.53 6.72
CA ASP A 49 3.73 8.65 8.17
C ASP A 49 4.12 7.35 8.88
N ALA A 50 4.59 7.48 10.12
CA ALA A 50 4.70 6.33 11.02
C ALA A 50 3.30 5.90 11.47
N GLY A 51 3.10 4.60 11.63
CA GLY A 51 1.84 4.06 12.15
C GLY A 51 1.53 2.67 11.63
N ASP A 52 0.34 2.21 11.98
CA ASP A 52 -0.18 0.91 11.58
C ASP A 52 -0.87 0.99 10.23
N TYR A 53 -0.47 0.09 9.34
CA TYR A 53 -1.02 -0.07 8.00
C TYR A 53 -1.57 -1.47 7.84
N LYS A 54 -2.65 -1.58 7.04
CA LYS A 54 -3.24 -2.86 6.66
C LYS A 54 -3.12 -3.03 5.15
N VAL A 55 -2.32 -4.01 4.72
CA VAL A 55 -2.19 -4.40 3.32
C VAL A 55 -3.31 -5.39 3.01
N LEU A 56 -4.11 -5.08 1.99
CA LEU A 56 -5.25 -5.89 1.58
C LEU A 56 -4.96 -6.58 0.25
N LEU A 57 -5.13 -7.90 0.20
CA LEU A 57 -4.93 -8.73 -0.99
C LEU A 57 -6.30 -9.24 -1.46
N GLY A 58 -6.68 -8.93 -2.69
CA GLY A 58 -8.00 -9.26 -3.20
C GLY A 58 -8.08 -9.35 -4.73
N SER A 59 -9.11 -10.05 -5.23
CA SER A 59 -9.42 -10.09 -6.68
C SER A 59 -10.10 -8.80 -7.16
N SER A 60 -10.71 -8.06 -6.23
CA SER A 60 -11.30 -6.75 -6.49
C SER A 60 -11.31 -5.92 -5.22
N SER A 61 -11.56 -4.61 -5.34
CA SER A 61 -11.72 -3.74 -4.17
C SER A 61 -12.87 -4.15 -3.25
N ARG A 62 -13.79 -5.03 -3.67
CA ARG A 62 -14.88 -5.55 -2.82
C ARG A 62 -14.64 -6.98 -2.33
N ASP A 63 -13.71 -7.70 -2.96
CA ASP A 63 -13.42 -9.11 -2.71
C ASP A 63 -11.98 -9.24 -2.19
N ILE A 64 -11.83 -9.06 -0.87
CA ILE A 64 -10.57 -9.18 -0.14
C ILE A 64 -10.45 -10.60 0.39
N LYS A 65 -9.35 -11.27 0.05
CA LYS A 65 -9.07 -12.66 0.42
C LYS A 65 -8.16 -12.76 1.62
N GLU A 66 -7.19 -11.87 1.72
CA GLU A 66 -6.20 -11.86 2.79
C GLU A 66 -5.89 -10.43 3.21
N SER A 67 -5.47 -10.27 4.47
CA SER A 67 -4.98 -9.00 5.00
C SER A 67 -3.75 -9.20 5.86
N VAL A 68 -2.77 -8.31 5.71
CA VAL A 68 -1.55 -8.31 6.51
C VAL A 68 -1.46 -6.98 7.25
N ASP A 69 -1.31 -7.05 8.57
CA ASP A 69 -1.05 -5.89 9.40
C ASP A 69 0.46 -5.64 9.46
N MET A 70 0.87 -4.38 9.35
CA MET A 70 2.27 -3.97 9.42
C MET A 70 2.40 -2.60 10.07
N CYS A 71 3.57 -2.32 10.65
CA CYS A 71 3.87 -1.04 11.29
C CYS A 71 5.04 -0.37 10.59
N ILE A 72 4.90 0.91 10.27
CA ILE A 72 6.01 1.78 9.86
C ILE A 72 6.45 2.55 11.11
N GLU A 73 7.66 2.28 11.58
CA GLU A 73 8.15 2.83 12.87
C GLU A 73 8.48 4.32 12.80
N THR A 74 8.93 4.80 11.64
CA THR A 74 9.43 6.17 11.48
C THR A 74 8.80 6.88 10.29
N LYS A 75 8.47 8.15 10.49
CA LYS A 75 8.02 9.03 9.42
C LYS A 75 9.19 9.25 8.47
N ALA A 76 8.96 9.07 7.17
CA ALA A 76 9.96 9.27 6.14
C ALA A 76 9.49 10.31 5.12
N SER A 77 10.36 11.25 4.78
CA SER A 77 10.10 12.21 3.70
C SER A 77 10.99 11.89 2.50
N TRP A 78 10.53 12.21 1.28
CA TRP A 78 11.32 11.93 0.06
C TRP A 78 12.72 12.55 0.15
N LEU A 79 12.84 13.77 0.70
CA LEU A 79 14.12 14.46 0.89
C LEU A 79 15.12 13.70 1.78
N GLU A 80 14.64 12.79 2.63
CA GLU A 80 15.45 11.92 3.50
C GLU A 80 15.61 10.50 2.95
N TYR A 81 14.68 10.07 2.09
CA TYR A 81 14.63 8.75 1.45
C TYR A 81 15.90 8.33 0.68
N PRO A 82 16.69 9.19 0.01
CA PRO A 82 17.92 8.75 -0.63
C PRO A 82 19.00 8.26 0.35
N LYS A 83 18.83 8.45 1.67
CA LYS A 83 19.81 8.05 2.71
C LYS A 83 19.51 6.70 3.38
N LEU A 84 18.41 6.01 3.03
CA LEU A 84 17.97 4.76 3.66
C LEU A 84 18.29 3.49 2.83
N LYS A 85 19.33 3.53 1.98
CA LYS A 85 19.79 2.36 1.20
C LYS A 85 20.91 1.61 1.88
#